data_AF-A0A7J9KZU3-F1
#
_entry.id   AF-A0A7J9KZU3-F1
#
_cell.length_a   1.000
_cell.length_b   1.000
_cell.length_c   1.000
_cell.angle_alpha   90.00
_cell.angle_beta   90.00
_cell.angle_gamma   90.00
#
_symmetry.space_group_name_H-M   'P 1'
#
loop_
_entity.id
_entity.type
_entity.pdbx_description
1 polymer ?
#
loop_
_entity_poly.entity_id
_entity_poly.type
_entity_poly.pdbx_seq_one_letter_code
_entity_poly.pdbx_strand_id
1 'polypeptide(L)'
;MVYLAFLLFFNLISCFPSSSHAQNTDLKLPLRAVNLGNWLVTEGWMKPSRFDGIINKDLLLWRVNESYFHLRVLNKQFVGLGNQGVKAVSNTPTHSETFQIVRKDDAPNRVRLKASNGFFLQVQSETLVTADYTGSSWDDSDPSVFNIAIVNTLQGEYQITNGYGPVKAPQVMQAHWDSYITEQDFKFISANGLSAVRIPVGWWIAQDPNPPKPFVGGSLKALDNAFTWAE
;
A
#
# COMPACT_ATOMS: atom_id res chain seq x y z
N MET A 1 -51.10 22.59 -5.43
CA MET A 1 -50.67 22.76 -6.84
C MET A 1 -49.17 23.02 -6.78
N VAL A 2 -48.25 22.18 -7.25
CA VAL A 2 -48.25 21.22 -8.36
C VAL A 2 -47.74 19.85 -7.87
N TYR A 3 -48.37 18.80 -8.38
CA TYR A 3 -48.02 17.39 -8.19
C TYR A 3 -46.76 17.02 -8.99
N LEU A 4 -45.88 16.19 -8.44
CA LEU A 4 -45.47 14.95 -9.13
C LEU A 4 -44.81 13.96 -8.16
N ALA A 5 -45.53 12.87 -7.87
CA ALA A 5 -45.01 11.66 -7.25
C ALA A 5 -44.64 10.68 -8.37
N PHE A 6 -43.53 9.94 -8.22
CA PHE A 6 -43.46 8.54 -8.61
C PHE A 6 -42.30 7.84 -7.87
N LEU A 7 -42.69 7.02 -6.90
CA LEU A 7 -41.90 5.92 -6.36
C LEU A 7 -41.73 4.87 -7.47
N LEU A 8 -40.51 4.45 -7.76
CA LEU A 8 -40.24 3.12 -8.29
C LEU A 8 -38.97 2.57 -7.65
N PHE A 9 -39.18 1.75 -6.62
CA PHE A 9 -38.28 0.67 -6.24
C PHE A 9 -38.12 -0.25 -7.46
N PHE A 10 -36.90 -0.36 -7.97
CA PHE A 10 -36.49 -1.53 -8.75
C PHE A 10 -35.09 -1.94 -8.29
N ASN A 11 -35.08 -2.78 -7.25
CA ASN A 11 -34.08 -3.83 -7.14
C ASN A 11 -34.31 -4.78 -8.33
N LEU A 12 -33.54 -4.59 -9.40
CA LEU A 12 -33.33 -5.62 -10.39
C LEU A 12 -31.85 -5.90 -10.43
N ILE A 13 -31.52 -7.09 -9.94
CA ILE A 13 -30.33 -7.86 -10.19
C ILE A 13 -30.01 -7.77 -11.68
N SER A 14 -29.11 -6.87 -12.07
CA SER A 14 -28.34 -7.05 -13.28
C SER A 14 -27.13 -7.91 -12.90
N CYS A 15 -27.37 -9.21 -12.75
CA CYS A 15 -26.41 -10.16 -13.27
C CYS A 15 -26.17 -9.72 -14.70
N PHE A 16 -25.06 -9.03 -14.97
CA PHE A 16 -24.48 -9.13 -16.29
C PHE A 16 -24.08 -10.61 -16.39
N PRO A 17 -24.75 -11.45 -17.20
CA PRO A 17 -23.99 -12.51 -17.81
C PRO A 17 -22.95 -11.74 -18.61
N SER A 18 -21.70 -11.79 -18.17
CA SER A 18 -20.59 -11.50 -19.08
C SER A 18 -20.83 -12.44 -20.25
N SER A 19 -21.43 -11.92 -21.32
CA SER A 19 -21.60 -12.63 -22.56
C SER A 19 -20.22 -13.13 -22.91
N SER A 20 -20.00 -14.42 -22.76
CA SER A 20 -18.82 -15.16 -23.18
C SER A 20 -18.81 -15.18 -24.72
N HIS A 21 -18.77 -14.01 -25.33
CA HIS A 21 -18.59 -13.82 -26.76
C HIS A 21 -17.10 -13.59 -27.03
N ALA A 22 -16.33 -14.63 -26.75
CA ALA A 22 -15.01 -14.85 -27.32
C ALA A 22 -14.67 -16.36 -27.27
N GLN A 23 -15.62 -17.21 -27.66
CA GLN A 23 -15.27 -18.53 -28.17
C GLN A 23 -15.83 -18.62 -29.57
N ASN A 24 -15.08 -17.99 -30.49
CA ASN A 24 -15.17 -18.34 -31.90
C ASN A 24 -14.75 -19.81 -31.99
N THR A 25 -15.71 -20.66 -32.30
CA THR A 25 -15.51 -22.07 -32.60
C THR A 25 -14.49 -22.17 -33.73
N ASP A 26 -13.40 -22.89 -33.47
CA ASP A 26 -12.33 -23.29 -34.40
C ASP A 26 -11.04 -22.45 -34.48
N LEU A 27 -10.68 -21.77 -33.38
CA LEU A 27 -9.27 -21.51 -33.07
C LEU A 27 -8.80 -22.48 -31.98
N LYS A 28 -8.31 -23.66 -32.40
CA LYS A 28 -7.61 -24.63 -31.55
C LYS A 28 -6.23 -24.07 -31.19
N LEU A 29 -6.19 -23.01 -30.37
CA LEU A 29 -4.93 -22.49 -29.85
C LEU A 29 -4.26 -23.60 -29.04
N PRO A 30 -3.01 -24.01 -29.33
CA PRO A 30 -2.34 -25.14 -28.67
C PRO A 30 -1.93 -24.84 -27.22
N LEU A 31 -2.28 -23.66 -26.69
CA LEU A 31 -1.83 -23.18 -25.40
C LEU A 31 -3.02 -22.98 -24.46
N ARG A 32 -3.02 -23.71 -23.34
CA ARG A 32 -3.95 -23.49 -22.23
C ARG A 32 -3.17 -22.94 -21.05
N ALA A 33 -3.44 -21.70 -20.67
CA ALA A 33 -2.59 -20.95 -19.75
C ALA A 33 -3.30 -20.56 -18.45
N VAL A 34 -2.54 -20.42 -17.36
CA VAL A 34 -2.99 -19.80 -16.10
C VAL A 34 -2.06 -18.66 -15.70
N ASN A 35 -2.59 -17.67 -14.99
CA ASN A 35 -1.80 -16.56 -14.46
C ASN A 35 -1.44 -16.82 -13.00
N LEU A 36 -0.14 -16.85 -12.70
CA LEU A 36 0.39 -17.05 -11.33
C LEU A 36 0.43 -15.75 -10.52
N GLY A 37 -0.01 -14.64 -11.13
CA GLY A 37 -0.46 -13.42 -10.46
C GLY A 37 0.43 -12.97 -9.31
N ASN A 38 -0.14 -13.05 -8.11
CA ASN A 38 0.37 -12.51 -6.87
C ASN A 38 1.62 -13.22 -6.31
N TRP A 39 2.41 -13.92 -7.14
CA TRP A 39 3.56 -14.69 -6.69
C TRP A 39 4.82 -13.83 -6.61
N LEU A 40 5.37 -13.39 -7.75
CA LEU A 40 6.57 -12.53 -7.77
C LEU A 40 6.25 -11.05 -7.58
N VAL A 41 5.05 -10.61 -7.96
CA VAL A 41 4.57 -9.24 -7.76
C VAL A 41 3.38 -9.30 -6.84
N THR A 42 3.52 -8.70 -5.65
CA THR A 42 2.41 -8.69 -4.70
C THR A 42 1.46 -7.51 -4.91
N GLU A 43 0.15 -7.76 -5.02
CA GLU A 43 -0.93 -6.77 -5.10
C GLU A 43 -1.98 -7.02 -4.01
N GLY A 44 -2.47 -5.98 -3.35
CA GLY A 44 -3.33 -6.19 -2.18
C GLY A 44 -4.77 -6.53 -2.46
N TRP A 45 -5.32 -6.19 -3.62
CA TRP A 45 -6.66 -6.64 -3.98
C TRP A 45 -6.73 -8.17 -4.13
N MET A 46 -5.59 -8.84 -4.37
CA MET A 46 -5.50 -10.31 -4.50
C MET A 46 -5.20 -11.02 -3.18
N LYS A 47 -4.42 -10.43 -2.28
CA LYS A 47 -4.11 -11.01 -0.94
C LYS A 47 -4.06 -9.92 0.13
N PRO A 48 -5.23 -9.41 0.56
CA PRO A 48 -5.32 -8.34 1.54
C PRO A 48 -4.61 -8.67 2.86
N SER A 49 -4.66 -9.93 3.29
CA SER A 49 -4.12 -10.38 4.58
C SER A 49 -2.62 -10.18 4.76
N ARG A 50 -1.84 -10.02 3.68
CA ARG A 50 -0.41 -9.68 3.78
C ARG A 50 -0.17 -8.28 4.34
N PHE A 51 -1.17 -7.41 4.20
CA PHE A 51 -1.12 -6.03 4.64
C PHE A 51 -1.61 -5.85 6.08
N ASP A 52 -2.26 -6.85 6.69
CA ASP A 52 -2.81 -6.79 8.06
C ASP A 52 -1.72 -6.57 9.12
N GLY A 53 -0.53 -7.14 8.92
CA GLY A 53 0.63 -7.00 9.81
C GLY A 53 1.45 -5.74 9.58
N ILE A 54 1.12 -4.96 8.55
CA ILE A 54 1.64 -3.62 8.34
C ILE A 54 0.73 -2.71 9.15
N ILE A 55 1.28 -2.02 10.13
CA ILE A 55 0.52 -1.04 10.91
C ILE A 55 -0.07 -0.04 9.92
N ASN A 56 -1.38 -0.19 9.69
CA ASN A 56 -2.13 0.28 8.53
C ASN A 56 -2.19 1.82 8.47
N LYS A 57 -1.18 2.54 7.94
CA LYS A 57 -1.03 3.99 8.23
C LYS A 57 -0.44 4.93 7.18
N ASP A 58 -0.27 4.54 5.93
CA ASP A 58 0.07 5.47 4.87
C ASP A 58 -0.94 5.24 3.75
N LEU A 59 -1.62 6.24 3.20
CA LEU A 59 -1.09 6.98 2.07
C LEU A 59 -1.88 8.27 1.81
N LEU A 60 -1.41 9.34 2.45
CA LEU A 60 -0.98 10.63 1.84
C LEU A 60 0.29 11.14 2.60
N LEU A 61 0.93 10.20 3.30
CA LEU A 61 2.11 10.34 4.14
C LEU A 61 3.24 9.60 3.45
N TRP A 62 4.34 10.30 3.23
CA TRP A 62 5.56 9.74 2.66
C TRP A 62 6.38 9.17 3.81
N ARG A 63 6.27 7.86 4.03
CA ARG A 63 7.02 7.19 5.10
C ARG A 63 8.52 7.25 4.84
N VAL A 64 9.26 7.81 5.79
CA VAL A 64 10.74 7.80 5.79
C VAL A 64 11.24 6.55 6.51
N ASN A 65 10.64 6.23 7.66
CA ASN A 65 10.90 5.02 8.43
C ASN A 65 9.70 4.70 9.35
N GLU A 66 9.89 3.84 10.36
CA GLU A 66 8.83 3.40 11.25
C GLU A 66 8.07 4.51 11.97
N SER A 67 8.76 5.59 12.34
CA SER A 67 8.19 6.68 13.15
C SER A 67 8.16 8.03 12.44
N TYR A 68 8.95 8.19 11.36
CA TYR A 68 9.13 9.46 10.67
C TYR A 68 8.50 9.46 9.29
N PHE A 69 7.83 10.56 8.99
CA PHE A 69 7.00 10.73 7.79
C PHE A 69 7.13 12.15 7.25
N HIS A 70 6.98 12.30 5.94
CA HIS A 70 6.73 13.57 5.29
C HIS A 70 5.25 13.70 4.98
N LEU A 71 4.71 14.91 5.14
CA LEU A 71 3.34 15.25 4.77
C LEU A 71 3.38 15.97 3.42
N ARG A 72 2.64 15.47 2.43
CA ARG A 72 2.63 16.05 1.08
C ARG A 72 1.24 16.52 0.71
N VAL A 73 1.12 17.77 0.28
CA VAL A 73 -0.14 18.36 -0.17
C VAL A 73 -0.38 18.08 -1.66
N LEU A 74 -1.62 18.33 -2.13
CA LEU A 74 -2.06 18.02 -3.50
C LEU A 74 -1.21 18.69 -4.59
N ASN A 75 -0.68 19.89 -4.34
CA ASN A 75 0.18 20.60 -5.27
C ASN A 75 1.63 20.06 -5.29
N LYS A 76 1.87 18.89 -4.69
CA LYS A 76 3.15 18.17 -4.62
C LYS A 76 4.22 18.78 -3.71
N GLN A 77 3.91 19.84 -2.96
CA GLN A 77 4.80 20.37 -1.93
C GLN A 77 4.73 19.56 -0.63
N PHE A 78 5.83 19.55 0.10
CA PHE A 78 5.95 19.00 1.44
C PHE A 78 5.66 20.08 2.47
N VAL A 79 4.88 19.69 3.47
CA VAL A 79 4.63 20.48 4.67
C VAL A 79 5.90 20.48 5.51
N GLY A 80 6.28 21.63 6.04
CA GLY A 80 7.45 21.78 6.88
C GLY A 80 7.29 22.90 7.91
N LEU A 81 8.18 22.89 8.89
CA LEU A 81 8.29 23.94 9.89
C LEU A 81 8.94 25.19 9.29
N GLY A 82 8.21 26.30 9.24
CA GLY A 82 8.71 27.62 8.87
C GLY A 82 8.72 28.60 10.05
N ASN A 83 9.20 29.82 9.79
CA ASN A 83 9.32 30.87 10.81
C ASN A 83 7.98 31.33 11.40
N GLN A 84 6.87 31.12 10.69
CA GLN A 84 5.52 31.51 11.09
C GLN A 84 4.59 30.29 11.22
N GLY A 85 5.12 29.17 11.71
CA GLY A 85 4.38 27.92 11.87
C GLY A 85 4.55 26.95 10.69
N VAL A 86 3.60 26.04 10.56
CA VAL A 86 3.68 24.89 9.66
C VAL A 86 3.04 25.22 8.31
N LYS A 87 3.80 25.08 7.22
CA LYS A 87 3.38 25.47 5.86
C LYS A 87 3.86 24.47 4.81
N ALA A 88 3.13 24.32 3.70
CA ALA A 88 3.60 23.60 2.52
C ALA A 88 4.47 24.51 1.65
N VAL A 89 5.79 24.31 1.67
CA VAL A 89 6.74 25.25 1.03
C VAL A 89 7.77 24.59 0.15
N SER A 90 8.11 23.32 0.38
CA SER A 90 9.23 22.68 -0.30
C SER A 90 8.79 21.66 -1.35
N ASN A 91 9.49 21.58 -2.48
CA ASN A 91 9.32 20.49 -3.44
C ASN A 91 10.16 19.26 -3.10
N THR A 92 11.13 19.39 -2.18
CA THR A 92 12.04 18.33 -1.77
C THR A 92 12.11 18.31 -0.24
N PRO A 93 11.81 17.17 0.41
CA PRO A 93 11.75 17.14 1.86
C PRO A 93 13.16 17.11 2.46
N THR A 94 13.35 17.89 3.51
CA THR A 94 14.60 17.95 4.29
C THR A 94 14.30 17.71 5.77
N HIS A 95 15.05 18.34 6.68
CA HIS A 95 14.85 18.18 8.11
C HIS A 95 13.53 18.81 8.59
N SER A 96 13.18 20.00 8.09
CA SER A 96 11.97 20.73 8.51
C SER A 96 10.65 20.09 8.07
N GLU A 97 10.68 19.28 7.01
CA GLU A 97 9.51 18.56 6.48
C GLU A 97 9.32 17.17 7.09
N THR A 98 10.21 16.78 8.01
CA THR A 98 10.19 15.47 8.66
C THR A 98 9.49 15.55 10.01
N PHE A 99 8.39 14.79 10.15
CA PHE A 99 7.59 14.72 11.36
C PHE A 99 7.61 13.32 11.95
N GLN A 100 7.72 13.24 13.27
CA GLN A 100 7.46 12.00 14.00
C GLN A 100 5.96 11.89 14.28
N ILE A 101 5.33 10.78 13.91
CA ILE A 101 3.92 10.53 14.30
C ILE A 101 3.90 9.71 15.58
N VAL A 102 3.50 10.34 16.68
CA VAL A 102 3.24 9.70 17.96
C VAL A 102 1.77 9.33 18.04
N ARG A 103 1.47 8.09 18.41
CA ARG A 103 0.10 7.55 18.46
C ARG A 103 -0.29 7.30 19.90
N LYS A 104 -1.57 7.51 20.23
CA LYS A 104 -2.12 7.10 21.53
C LYS A 104 -2.26 5.57 21.56
N ASP A 105 -1.81 4.94 22.63
CA ASP A 105 -1.70 3.47 22.72
C ASP A 105 -3.06 2.74 22.61
N ASP A 106 -4.10 3.28 23.24
CA ASP A 106 -5.47 2.74 23.27
C ASP A 106 -6.37 3.27 22.14
N ALA A 107 -5.95 4.34 21.44
CA ALA A 107 -6.71 4.94 20.34
C ALA A 107 -5.76 5.35 19.20
N PRO A 108 -5.27 4.40 18.38
CA PRO A 108 -4.16 4.64 17.45
C PRO A 108 -4.46 5.62 16.31
N ASN A 109 -5.72 6.01 16.11
CA ASN A 109 -6.12 7.05 15.15
C ASN A 109 -5.94 8.46 15.72
N ARG A 110 -5.82 8.60 17.05
CA ARG A 110 -5.46 9.86 17.71
C ARG A 110 -3.94 9.97 17.74
N VAL A 111 -3.44 11.07 17.21
CA VAL A 111 -1.99 11.28 17.03
C VAL A 111 -1.54 12.65 17.45
N ARG A 112 -0.23 12.74 17.69
CA ARG A 112 0.53 13.97 17.73
C ARG A 112 1.61 13.93 16.67
N LEU A 113 1.90 15.09 16.09
CA LEU A 113 2.95 15.27 15.10
C LEU A 113 4.08 16.05 15.77
N LYS A 114 5.24 15.42 15.94
CA LYS A 114 6.43 16.09 16.47
C LYS A 114 7.24 16.65 15.32
N ALA A 115 7.53 17.95 15.34
CA ALA A 115 8.35 18.60 14.33
C ALA A 115 9.86 18.42 14.62
N SER A 116 10.69 18.86 13.67
CA SER A 116 12.15 18.83 13.76
C SER A 116 12.73 19.62 14.94
N ASN A 117 12.02 20.65 15.41
CA ASN A 117 12.40 21.43 16.60
C ASN A 117 12.10 20.72 17.93
N GLY A 118 11.56 19.50 17.89
CA GLY A 118 11.30 18.68 19.06
C GLY A 118 9.96 18.92 19.76
N PHE A 119 9.16 19.89 19.31
CA PHE A 119 7.84 20.17 19.87
C PHE A 119 6.72 19.55 19.04
N PHE A 120 5.55 19.39 19.67
CA PHE A 120 4.36 18.94 18.97
C PHE A 120 3.67 20.07 18.23
N LEU A 121 3.05 19.73 17.10
CA LEU A 121 2.16 20.62 16.39
C LEU A 121 0.95 20.95 17.26
N GLN A 122 0.46 22.19 17.19
CA GLN A 122 -0.81 22.61 17.77
C GLN A 122 -1.56 23.56 16.85
N VAL A 123 -2.89 23.44 16.87
CA VAL A 123 -3.79 24.39 16.23
C VAL A 123 -3.96 25.62 17.12
N GLN A 124 -3.50 26.78 16.65
CA GLN A 124 -3.64 28.06 17.35
C GLN A 124 -4.92 28.79 16.93
N SER A 125 -5.30 28.64 15.67
CA SER A 125 -6.52 29.21 15.09
C SER A 125 -6.94 28.42 13.84
N GLU A 126 -8.04 28.80 13.20
CA GLU A 126 -8.53 28.18 11.96
C GLU A 126 -7.49 28.15 10.82
N THR A 127 -6.52 29.08 10.84
CA THR A 127 -5.55 29.25 9.75
C THR A 127 -4.10 29.11 10.21
N LEU A 128 -3.85 28.78 11.48
CA LEU A 128 -2.50 28.75 12.05
C LEU A 128 -2.25 27.47 12.84
N VAL A 129 -1.24 26.73 12.39
CA VAL A 129 -0.65 25.61 13.11
C VAL A 129 0.79 25.95 13.44
N THR A 130 1.18 25.82 14.70
CA THR A 130 2.56 26.03 15.18
C THR A 130 3.14 24.72 15.70
N ALA A 131 4.44 24.69 16.01
CA ALA A 131 5.11 23.53 16.59
C ALA A 131 5.88 23.95 17.85
N ASP A 132 5.16 24.22 18.92
CA ASP A 132 5.66 24.76 20.18
C ASP A 132 4.87 24.21 21.39
N TYR A 133 4.05 23.18 21.16
CA TYR A 133 3.24 22.59 22.21
C TYR A 133 4.08 21.73 23.16
N THR A 134 3.91 21.95 24.46
CA THR A 134 4.67 21.30 25.54
C THR A 134 3.81 20.47 26.49
N GLY A 135 2.49 20.46 26.31
CA GLY A 135 1.59 19.72 27.18
C GLY A 135 1.61 18.20 26.96
N SER A 136 0.97 17.48 27.89
CA SER A 136 0.95 16.01 27.93
C SER A 136 -0.44 15.39 27.88
N SER A 137 -1.52 16.20 27.96
CA SER A 137 -2.90 15.71 27.94
C SER A 137 -3.24 14.99 26.61
N TRP A 138 -4.27 14.15 26.57
CA TRP A 138 -4.82 13.64 25.31
C TRP A 138 -6.32 13.90 25.25
N ASP A 139 -6.79 14.94 25.91
CA ASP A 139 -8.22 15.26 25.95
C ASP A 139 -8.69 15.82 24.60
N ASP A 140 -10.00 15.82 24.36
CA ASP A 140 -10.56 16.25 23.07
C ASP A 140 -10.43 17.76 22.83
N SER A 141 -10.13 18.53 23.88
CA SER A 141 -9.82 19.96 23.80
C SER A 141 -8.33 20.26 23.61
N ASP A 142 -7.46 19.24 23.58
CA ASP A 142 -6.02 19.45 23.40
C ASP A 142 -5.72 19.83 21.94
N PRO A 143 -5.16 21.03 21.67
CA PRO A 143 -4.95 21.54 20.32
C PRO A 143 -3.86 20.80 19.54
N SER A 144 -3.11 19.91 20.20
CA SER A 144 -2.06 19.09 19.59
C SER A 144 -2.53 17.70 19.15
N VAL A 145 -3.76 17.31 19.50
CA VAL A 145 -4.29 15.98 19.18
C VAL A 145 -5.06 16.03 17.87
N PHE A 146 -4.59 15.24 16.90
CA PHE A 146 -5.20 15.12 15.58
C PHE A 146 -5.83 13.74 15.40
N ASN A 147 -6.97 13.70 14.71
CA ASN A 147 -7.56 12.45 14.23
C ASN A 147 -7.09 12.17 12.80
N ILE A 148 -6.48 11.01 12.58
CA ILE A 148 -6.14 10.53 11.22
C ILE A 148 -7.29 9.68 10.69
N ALA A 149 -7.80 10.05 9.52
CA ALA A 149 -8.71 9.23 8.72
C ALA A 149 -7.93 8.60 7.54
N ILE A 150 -8.04 7.28 7.40
CA ILE A 150 -7.41 6.55 6.29
C ILE A 150 -8.45 6.43 5.18
N VAL A 151 -8.27 7.18 4.09
CA VAL A 151 -9.27 7.29 3.01
C VAL A 151 -9.09 6.22 1.95
N ASN A 152 -7.84 5.85 1.64
CA ASN A 152 -7.50 4.78 0.71
C ASN A 152 -6.23 4.05 1.18
N THR A 153 -6.14 2.76 0.89
CA THR A 153 -4.90 1.98 1.03
C THR A 153 -4.40 1.67 -0.37
N LEU A 154 -3.21 2.13 -0.75
CA LEU A 154 -2.54 1.56 -1.93
C LEU A 154 -1.89 0.27 -1.47
N GLN A 155 -2.04 -0.77 -2.29
CA GLN A 155 -1.66 -2.11 -1.88
C GLN A 155 -0.82 -2.75 -2.99
N GLY A 156 0.47 -2.90 -2.74
CA GLY A 156 1.43 -3.46 -3.66
C GLY A 156 2.73 -3.85 -2.95
N GLU A 157 3.62 -4.54 -3.64
CA GLU A 157 4.91 -4.98 -3.09
C GLU A 157 5.75 -3.82 -2.56
N TYR A 158 5.70 -2.65 -3.22
CA TYR A 158 6.34 -1.44 -2.72
C TYR A 158 5.87 -1.11 -1.29
N GLN A 159 4.57 -1.16 -1.03
CA GLN A 159 3.99 -0.86 0.27
C GLN A 159 4.30 -1.94 1.30
N ILE A 160 4.34 -3.21 0.90
CA ILE A 160 4.75 -4.31 1.80
C ILE A 160 6.20 -4.11 2.23
N THR A 161 7.09 -3.93 1.27
CA THR A 161 8.52 -3.83 1.52
C THR A 161 8.89 -2.55 2.27
N ASN A 162 8.28 -1.42 1.90
CA ASN A 162 8.42 -0.17 2.65
C ASN A 162 7.77 -0.23 4.04
N GLY A 163 6.67 -0.97 4.18
CA GLY A 163 5.88 -1.14 5.40
C GLY A 163 6.58 -1.98 6.47
N TYR A 164 7.19 -3.11 6.07
CA TYR A 164 7.95 -3.96 6.99
C TYR A 164 9.40 -3.50 7.19
N GLY A 165 9.91 -2.61 6.34
CA GLY A 165 11.27 -2.09 6.44
C GLY A 165 12.34 -3.15 6.08
N PRO A 166 13.62 -2.76 6.08
CA PRO A 166 14.70 -3.55 5.47
C PRO A 166 15.02 -4.86 6.19
N VAL A 167 14.62 -5.03 7.45
CA VAL A 167 14.90 -6.24 8.25
C VAL A 167 13.81 -7.29 8.08
N LYS A 168 12.53 -6.89 8.20
CA LYS A 168 11.39 -7.81 8.19
C LYS A 168 10.85 -8.05 6.78
N ALA A 169 10.97 -7.09 5.86
CA ALA A 169 10.48 -7.26 4.49
C ALA A 169 11.11 -8.47 3.75
N PRO A 170 12.44 -8.70 3.80
CA PRO A 170 13.02 -9.88 3.15
C PRO A 170 12.45 -11.20 3.67
N GLN A 171 12.21 -11.31 4.99
CA GLN A 171 11.62 -12.50 5.60
C GLN A 171 10.18 -12.73 5.13
N VAL A 172 9.37 -11.66 5.08
CA VAL A 172 7.97 -11.72 4.65
C VAL A 172 7.83 -12.09 3.18
N MET A 173 8.73 -11.57 2.32
CA MET A 173 8.75 -11.86 0.89
C MET A 173 9.34 -13.23 0.59
N GLN A 174 10.41 -13.65 1.26
CA GLN A 174 10.96 -15.00 1.11
C GLN A 174 9.92 -16.07 1.49
N ALA A 175 9.28 -15.91 2.65
CA ALA A 175 8.19 -16.80 3.07
C ALA A 175 7.01 -16.81 2.09
N HIS A 176 6.79 -15.72 1.34
CA HIS A 176 5.80 -15.68 0.27
C HIS A 176 6.17 -16.56 -0.90
N TRP A 177 7.36 -16.34 -1.44
CA TRP A 177 7.82 -17.04 -2.62
C TRP A 177 7.93 -18.54 -2.38
N ASP A 178 8.31 -18.93 -1.16
CA ASP A 178 8.48 -20.34 -0.75
C ASP A 178 7.16 -21.09 -0.51
N SER A 179 6.03 -20.40 -0.31
CA SER A 179 4.76 -21.02 0.09
C SER A 179 3.57 -20.73 -0.82
N TYR A 180 3.63 -19.70 -1.65
CA TYR A 180 2.47 -19.27 -2.42
C TYR A 180 2.28 -20.08 -3.71
N ILE A 181 3.35 -20.33 -4.45
CA ILE A 181 3.38 -21.23 -5.60
C ILE A 181 4.58 -22.15 -5.41
N THR A 182 4.35 -23.43 -5.59
CA THR A 182 5.31 -24.52 -5.37
C THR A 182 5.35 -25.44 -6.59
N GLU A 183 6.29 -26.37 -6.61
CA GLU A 183 6.35 -27.42 -7.63
C GLU A 183 5.04 -28.22 -7.72
N GLN A 184 4.35 -28.42 -6.60
CA GLN A 184 3.09 -29.15 -6.58
C GLN A 184 1.98 -28.43 -7.36
N ASP A 185 1.99 -27.09 -7.35
CA ASP A 185 1.05 -26.29 -8.13
C ASP A 185 1.32 -26.45 -9.64
N PHE A 186 2.59 -26.53 -10.05
CA PHE A 186 2.95 -26.80 -11.45
C PHE A 186 2.51 -28.21 -11.89
N LYS A 187 2.71 -29.23 -11.04
CA LYS A 187 2.19 -30.59 -11.26
C LYS A 187 0.67 -30.60 -11.40
N PHE A 188 -0.02 -29.84 -10.55
CA PHE A 188 -1.47 -29.70 -10.62
C PHE A 188 -1.93 -29.02 -11.92
N ILE A 189 -1.28 -27.93 -12.33
CA ILE A 189 -1.54 -27.21 -13.58
C ILE A 189 -1.40 -28.16 -14.78
N SER A 190 -0.28 -28.88 -14.86
CA SER A 190 0.00 -29.86 -15.91
C SER A 190 -1.02 -31.00 -15.94
N ALA A 191 -1.34 -31.59 -14.78
CA ALA A 191 -2.34 -32.66 -14.66
C ALA A 191 -3.75 -32.25 -15.12
N ASN A 192 -4.07 -30.95 -15.05
CA ASN A 192 -5.33 -30.38 -15.54
C ASN A 192 -5.27 -29.96 -17.03
N GLY A 193 -4.20 -30.31 -17.74
CA GLY A 193 -4.05 -30.07 -19.17
C GLY A 193 -3.70 -28.63 -19.55
N LEU A 194 -3.28 -27.80 -18.58
CA LEU A 194 -2.72 -26.48 -18.84
C LEU A 194 -1.24 -26.63 -19.22
N SER A 195 -0.82 -25.96 -20.30
CA SER A 195 0.51 -26.07 -20.91
C SER A 195 1.33 -24.78 -20.83
N ALA A 196 0.82 -23.75 -20.16
CA ALA A 196 1.53 -22.49 -19.98
C ALA A 196 1.17 -21.78 -18.68
N VAL A 197 2.11 -20.98 -18.19
CA VAL A 197 1.90 -20.08 -17.06
C VAL A 197 2.33 -18.67 -17.43
N ARG A 198 1.57 -17.68 -16.98
CA ARG A 198 1.97 -16.26 -17.02
C ARG A 198 2.45 -15.88 -15.63
N ILE A 199 3.69 -15.39 -15.53
CA ILE A 199 4.26 -14.87 -14.29
C ILE A 199 4.47 -13.37 -14.46
N PRO A 200 3.79 -12.50 -13.68
CA PRO A 200 4.13 -11.10 -13.61
C PRO A 200 5.52 -10.93 -13.01
N VAL A 201 6.38 -10.14 -13.67
CA VAL A 201 7.75 -9.89 -13.23
C VAL A 201 7.95 -8.40 -13.00
N GLY A 202 8.38 -8.03 -11.79
CA GLY A 202 8.73 -6.66 -11.45
C GLY A 202 10.04 -6.24 -12.08
N TRP A 203 10.14 -4.99 -12.56
CA TRP A 203 11.37 -4.47 -13.20
C TRP A 203 12.61 -4.54 -12.30
N TRP A 204 12.42 -4.54 -10.97
CA TRP A 204 13.49 -4.57 -9.98
C TRP A 204 14.26 -5.90 -9.97
N ILE A 205 13.66 -7.00 -10.44
CA ILE A 205 14.30 -8.32 -10.49
C ILE A 205 15.62 -8.30 -11.27
N ALA A 206 15.74 -7.40 -12.25
CA ALA A 206 16.93 -7.26 -13.08
C ALA A 206 18.17 -6.83 -12.28
N GLN A 207 17.98 -6.39 -11.04
CA GLN A 207 19.04 -5.96 -10.12
C GLN A 207 19.19 -6.92 -8.93
N ASP A 208 18.57 -8.12 -8.97
CA ASP A 208 18.79 -9.13 -7.95
C ASP A 208 20.28 -9.54 -7.86
N PRO A 209 20.80 -9.83 -6.65
CA PRO A 209 20.09 -9.91 -5.37
C PRO A 209 19.92 -8.57 -4.64
N ASN A 210 20.32 -7.45 -5.25
CA ASN A 210 20.36 -6.12 -4.62
C ASN A 210 19.49 -5.09 -5.36
N PRO A 211 18.16 -5.30 -5.42
CA PRO A 211 17.28 -4.35 -6.09
C PRO A 211 17.26 -2.99 -5.36
N PRO A 212 16.83 -1.92 -6.06
CA PRO A 212 16.69 -0.60 -5.46
C PRO A 212 15.66 -0.64 -4.33
N LYS A 213 15.92 0.12 -3.26
CA LYS A 213 14.97 0.21 -2.12
C LYS A 213 13.64 0.82 -2.58
N PRO A 214 12.50 0.40 -1.98
CA PRO A 214 12.38 -0.53 -0.86
C PRO A 214 12.34 -2.01 -1.25
N PHE A 215 12.41 -2.35 -2.54
CA PHE A 215 12.31 -3.74 -3.00
C PHE A 215 13.38 -4.65 -2.37
N VAL A 216 13.05 -5.94 -2.28
CA VAL A 216 13.89 -6.96 -1.64
C VAL A 216 14.30 -8.00 -2.66
N GLY A 217 15.55 -8.47 -2.58
CA GLY A 217 16.07 -9.46 -3.50
C GLY A 217 15.61 -10.88 -3.16
N GLY A 218 15.66 -11.76 -4.17
CA GLY A 218 15.31 -13.19 -4.04
C GLY A 218 14.24 -13.65 -5.03
N SER A 219 13.54 -12.71 -5.66
CA SER A 219 12.54 -12.99 -6.69
C SER A 219 13.11 -13.72 -7.92
N LEU A 220 14.38 -13.49 -8.27
CA LEU A 220 15.06 -14.18 -9.37
C LEU A 220 15.20 -15.67 -9.08
N LYS A 221 15.59 -16.05 -7.86
CA LYS A 221 15.66 -17.45 -7.44
C LYS A 221 14.29 -18.13 -7.49
N ALA A 222 13.23 -17.42 -7.10
CA ALA A 222 11.87 -17.94 -7.20
C ALA A 222 11.42 -18.12 -8.66
N LEU A 223 11.84 -17.23 -9.56
CA LEU A 223 11.62 -17.37 -10.99
C LEU A 223 12.41 -18.56 -11.58
N ASP A 224 13.66 -18.78 -11.17
CA ASP A 224 14.46 -19.94 -11.58
C ASP A 224 13.78 -21.25 -11.19
N ASN A 225 13.25 -21.33 -9.96
CA ASN A 225 12.45 -22.47 -9.53
C ASN A 225 11.25 -22.71 -10.45
N ALA A 226 10.55 -21.65 -10.89
CA ALA A 226 9.43 -21.75 -11.80
C ALA A 226 9.83 -22.40 -13.13
N PHE A 227 11.00 -22.06 -13.67
CA PHE A 227 11.53 -22.69 -14.87
C PHE A 227 11.82 -24.17 -14.63
N THR A 228 12.50 -24.51 -13.53
CA THR A 228 12.78 -25.91 -13.18
C THR A 228 11.50 -26.74 -12.99
N TRP A 229 10.45 -26.18 -12.38
CA TRP A 229 9.17 -26.88 -12.18
C TRP A 229 8.33 -27.02 -13.45
N ALA A 230 8.65 -26.24 -14.49
CA ALA A 230 7.95 -26.25 -15.77
C ALA A 230 8.56 -27.22 -16.79
N GLU A 231 9.74 -27.77 -16.52
CA GLU A 231 10.38 -28.85 -17.32
C GLU A 231 9.62 -30.18 -17.20
#